data_AF-A0A5S6QVB8-F1
#
_entry.id   AF-A0A5S6QVB8-F1
#
_cell.length_a   1.000
_cell.length_b   1.000
_cell.length_c   1.000
_cell.angle_alpha   90.00
_cell.angle_beta   90.00
_cell.angle_gamma   90.00
#
_symmetry.space_group_name_H-M   'P 1'
#
loop_
_entity.id
_entity.type
_entity.pdbx_description
1 polymer ?
#
loop_
_entity_poly.entity_id
_entity_poly.type
_entity_poly.pdbx_seq_one_letter_code
_entity_poly.pdbx_strand_id
1 'polypeptide(L)'
;MNYGMMMNQGKRGSGKKVGQRLQLQPLSMLKLSLVSTESSQDKEITRAALKERVSKYMAVLIETLYDIGMPVKKEESWFTLGLFAYGKDLLYEWVYLPVTVKRCSRIVSDVNDVFHWLAVQFK
;
A
#
# COMPACT_ATOMS: atom_id res chain seq x y z
N MET A 1 14.79 -42.53 -35.34
CA MET A 1 14.81 -42.95 -33.92
C MET A 1 16.25 -43.07 -33.46
N ASN A 2 16.53 -42.67 -32.20
CA ASN A 2 17.82 -42.49 -31.52
C ASN A 2 18.65 -41.26 -31.96
N TYR A 3 18.63 -40.12 -31.26
CA TYR A 3 19.04 -39.77 -29.86
C TYR A 3 20.57 -39.63 -29.71
N GLY A 4 21.05 -38.47 -29.24
CA GLY A 4 22.38 -38.37 -28.65
C GLY A 4 23.12 -37.02 -28.72
N MET A 5 22.79 -36.12 -27.79
CA MET A 5 23.69 -35.24 -27.00
C MET A 5 24.90 -34.49 -27.63
N MET A 6 24.81 -33.15 -27.52
CA MET A 6 25.75 -32.22 -26.87
C MET A 6 27.27 -32.33 -27.15
N MET A 7 27.89 -31.29 -27.73
CA MET A 7 28.51 -30.18 -26.97
C MET A 7 29.26 -29.15 -27.85
N ASN A 8 29.12 -27.93 -27.36
CA ASN A 8 29.72 -26.64 -27.68
C ASN A 8 31.28 -26.64 -27.64
N GLN A 9 31.94 -26.06 -28.66
CA GLN A 9 33.22 -25.34 -28.50
C GLN A 9 33.38 -24.18 -29.52
N GLY A 10 33.15 -22.96 -29.03
CA GLY A 10 34.12 -21.86 -29.08
C GLY A 10 34.54 -21.26 -30.43
N LYS A 11 33.84 -20.19 -30.86
CA LYS A 11 34.47 -19.10 -31.63
C LYS A 11 34.70 -17.90 -30.70
N ARG A 12 35.98 -17.62 -30.44
CA ARG A 12 36.49 -16.49 -29.65
C ARG A 12 36.21 -15.18 -30.36
N GLY A 13 35.18 -14.46 -29.91
CA GLY A 13 34.94 -13.05 -30.22
C GLY A 13 35.58 -12.15 -29.17
N SER A 14 36.28 -11.10 -29.60
CA SER A 14 37.05 -10.18 -28.77
C SER A 14 36.18 -9.36 -27.83
N GLY A 15 36.78 -8.95 -26.70
CA GLY A 15 36.09 -8.32 -25.60
C GLY A 15 35.57 -6.90 -25.87
N LYS A 16 34.38 -6.63 -25.32
CA LYS A 16 34.10 -5.52 -24.39
C LYS A 16 32.68 -5.72 -23.84
N LYS A 17 32.57 -6.41 -22.69
CA LYS A 17 31.38 -6.31 -21.83
C LYS A 17 31.50 -5.01 -21.06
N VAL A 18 30.78 -3.98 -21.50
CA VAL A 18 30.51 -2.78 -20.71
C VAL A 18 29.00 -2.64 -20.71
N GLY A 19 28.42 -2.67 -19.52
CA GLY A 19 26.99 -2.86 -19.28
C GLY A 19 26.13 -1.89 -20.08
N GLN A 20 25.22 -2.45 -20.89
CA GLN A 20 24.06 -1.71 -21.32
C GLN A 20 23.21 -1.44 -20.08
N ARG A 21 23.32 -0.21 -19.56
CA ARG A 21 22.38 0.35 -18.61
C ARG A 21 21.01 0.28 -19.28
N LEU A 22 20.17 -0.68 -18.86
CA LEU A 22 18.74 -0.67 -19.15
C LEU A 22 18.24 0.73 -18.76
N GLN A 23 17.96 1.57 -19.75
CA GLN A 23 17.26 2.82 -19.52
C GLN A 23 15.87 2.43 -19.06
N LEU A 24 15.68 2.37 -17.74
CA LEU A 24 14.37 2.37 -17.13
C LEU A 24 13.66 3.59 -17.68
N GLN A 25 12.63 3.37 -18.49
CA GLN A 25 11.77 4.44 -18.96
C GLN A 25 11.20 5.17 -17.73
N PRO A 26 11.10 6.50 -17.75
CA PRO A 26 10.49 7.23 -16.65
C PRO A 26 9.08 6.70 -16.40
N LEU A 27 8.74 6.54 -15.12
CA LEU A 27 7.43 6.08 -14.61
C LEU A 27 6.24 6.95 -15.06
N SER A 28 6.47 7.98 -15.88
CA SER A 28 5.45 8.83 -16.50
C SER A 28 4.62 8.13 -17.59
N MET A 29 5.00 6.91 -17.99
CA MET A 29 4.41 6.18 -19.12
C MET A 29 3.56 4.96 -18.74
N LEU A 30 3.37 4.67 -17.44
CA LEU A 30 2.34 3.71 -17.02
C LEU A 30 0.99 4.41 -16.97
N LYS A 31 0.38 4.57 -18.14
CA LYS A 31 -1.03 4.93 -18.28
C LYS A 31 -1.83 3.77 -17.68
N LEU A 32 -2.17 3.89 -16.39
CA LEU A 32 -3.16 3.05 -15.75
C LEU A 32 -4.41 3.17 -16.62
N SER A 33 -4.71 2.16 -17.43
CA SER A 33 -5.94 2.09 -18.21
C SER A 33 -7.07 1.94 -17.20
N LEU A 34 -7.51 3.08 -16.66
CA LEU A 34 -8.74 3.20 -15.93
C LEU A 34 -9.82 2.60 -16.82
N VAL A 35 -10.45 1.54 -16.33
CA VAL A 35 -11.71 1.06 -16.87
C VAL A 35 -12.68 2.24 -16.77
N SER A 36 -12.89 2.92 -17.88
CA SER A 36 -13.92 3.94 -18.04
C SER A 36 -15.27 3.24 -18.01
N THR A 37 -15.83 3.03 -16.83
CA THR A 37 -17.29 2.92 -16.71
C THR A 37 -17.84 4.32 -16.88
N GLU A 38 -18.12 4.68 -18.13
CA GLU A 38 -18.91 5.84 -18.50
C GLU A 38 -20.33 5.68 -17.95
N SER A 39 -20.58 6.26 -16.78
CA SER A 39 -21.89 6.83 -16.44
C SER A 39 -21.77 7.60 -15.14
N SER A 40 -21.57 8.91 -15.19
CA SER A 40 -22.03 9.80 -14.12
C SER A 40 -22.10 11.22 -14.66
N GLN A 41 -23.32 11.70 -14.81
CA GLN A 41 -23.62 13.12 -14.84
C GLN A 41 -22.89 13.77 -13.65
N ASP A 42 -22.09 14.80 -13.92
CA ASP A 42 -21.43 15.65 -12.92
C ASP A 42 -22.48 16.48 -12.16
N LYS A 43 -23.33 15.81 -11.40
CA LYS A 43 -24.11 16.45 -10.34
C LYS A 43 -23.17 16.57 -9.17
N GLU A 44 -22.92 17.79 -8.73
CA GLU A 44 -22.15 18.09 -7.52
C GLU A 44 -22.76 17.31 -6.34
N ILE A 45 -22.17 16.16 -6.01
CA ILE A 45 -22.72 15.27 -4.99
C ILE A 45 -22.37 15.90 -3.66
N THR A 46 -23.39 16.35 -2.94
CA THR A 46 -23.20 16.90 -1.60
C THR A 46 -22.56 15.85 -0.69
N ARG A 47 -21.73 16.31 0.26
CA ARG A 47 -21.08 15.44 1.25
C ARG A 47 -22.08 14.58 2.04
N ALA A 48 -23.28 15.10 2.26
CA ALA A 48 -24.39 14.37 2.89
C ALA A 48 -24.87 13.18 2.04
N ALA A 49 -25.09 13.38 0.74
CA ALA A 49 -25.50 12.31 -0.17
C ALA A 49 -24.41 11.24 -0.32
N LEU A 50 -23.12 11.62 -0.34
CA LEU A 50 -22.02 10.66 -0.32
C LEU A 50 -22.01 9.82 0.96
N LYS A 51 -22.19 10.45 2.12
CA LYS A 51 -22.24 9.74 3.40
C LYS A 51 -23.38 8.72 3.42
N GLU A 52 -24.56 9.08 2.92
CA GLU A 52 -25.69 8.16 2.85
C GLU A 52 -25.42 6.95 1.95
N ARG A 53 -24.82 7.17 0.77
CA ARG A 53 -24.44 6.09 -0.15
C ARG A 53 -23.41 5.15 0.48
N VAL A 54 -22.39 5.69 1.14
CA VAL A 54 -21.38 4.90 1.85
C VAL A 54 -22.01 4.12 3.00
N SER A 55 -22.89 4.73 3.78
CA SER A 55 -23.62 4.03 4.86
C SER A 55 -24.42 2.83 4.33
N LYS A 56 -25.14 3.00 3.22
CA LYS A 56 -25.92 1.91 2.59
C LYS A 56 -25.00 0.80 2.10
N TYR A 57 -23.90 1.16 1.44
CA TYR A 57 -22.90 0.19 0.98
C TYR A 57 -22.29 -0.61 2.15
N MET A 58 -21.89 0.07 3.23
CA MET A 58 -21.33 -0.58 4.40
C MET A 58 -22.33 -1.51 5.09
N ALA A 59 -23.62 -1.16 5.10
CA ALA A 59 -24.66 -2.03 5.66
C ALA A 59 -24.75 -3.37 4.90
N VAL A 60 -24.78 -3.32 3.56
CA VAL A 60 -24.78 -4.52 2.70
C VAL A 60 -23.49 -5.34 2.88
N LEU A 61 -22.34 -4.66 2.97
CA LEU A 61 -21.05 -5.32 3.19
C LEU A 61 -21.04 -6.08 4.53
N ILE A 62 -21.57 -5.48 5.60
CA ILE A 62 -21.64 -6.12 6.92
C ILE A 62 -22.56 -7.34 6.90
N GLU A 63 -23.70 -7.25 6.21
CA GLU A 63 -24.64 -8.38 6.06
C GLU A 63 -24.02 -9.52 5.26
N THR A 64 -23.42 -9.23 4.11
CA THR A 64 -22.75 -10.25 3.29
C THR A 64 -21.57 -10.92 4.01
N LEU A 65 -20.80 -10.18 4.82
CA LEU A 65 -19.75 -10.75 5.65
C LEU A 65 -20.31 -11.64 6.76
N TYR A 66 -21.46 -11.28 7.35
CA TYR A 66 -22.15 -12.11 8.32
C TYR A 66 -22.58 -13.46 7.71
N ASP A 67 -23.13 -13.45 6.50
CA ASP A 67 -23.57 -14.65 5.79
C ASP A 67 -22.41 -15.62 5.46
N ILE A 68 -21.20 -15.10 5.26
CA ILE A 68 -19.99 -15.90 5.01
C ILE A 68 -19.34 -16.38 6.33
N GLY A 69 -19.92 -16.03 7.49
CA GLY A 69 -19.42 -16.41 8.81
C GLY A 69 -18.33 -15.48 9.36
N MET A 70 -18.22 -14.26 8.83
CA MET A 70 -17.30 -13.22 9.28
C MET A 70 -18.08 -12.04 9.91
N PRO A 71 -18.59 -12.18 11.15
CA PRO A 71 -19.37 -11.13 11.79
C PRO A 71 -18.52 -9.89 12.08
N VAL A 72 -18.94 -8.73 11.57
CA VAL A 72 -18.33 -7.42 11.85
C VAL A 72 -19.01 -6.77 13.06
N LYS A 73 -18.22 -6.40 14.07
CA LYS A 73 -18.72 -5.68 15.25
C LYS A 73 -18.96 -4.20 14.93
N LYS A 74 -20.22 -3.78 14.97
CA LYS A 74 -20.62 -2.39 14.68
C LYS A 74 -20.06 -1.36 15.68
N GLU A 75 -19.86 -1.76 16.94
CA GLU A 75 -19.33 -0.88 17.99
C GLU A 75 -17.83 -0.56 17.82
N GLU A 76 -17.08 -1.46 17.18
CA GLU A 76 -15.63 -1.32 16.95
C GLU A 76 -15.32 -0.80 15.54
N SER A 77 -16.30 -0.86 14.63
CA SER A 77 -16.14 -0.55 13.21
C SER A 77 -16.76 0.80 12.88
N TRP A 78 -15.98 1.64 12.22
CA TRP A 78 -16.41 2.98 11.80
C TRP A 78 -15.99 3.25 10.36
N PHE A 79 -16.69 4.16 9.70
CA PHE A 79 -16.35 4.65 8.38
C PHE A 79 -16.46 6.16 8.35
N THR A 80 -15.55 6.82 7.65
CA THR A 80 -15.60 8.27 7.42
C THR A 80 -15.20 8.60 5.99
N LEU A 81 -15.56 9.80 5.55
CA LEU A 81 -15.16 10.33 4.23
C LEU A 81 -13.84 11.10 4.27
N GLY A 82 -13.33 11.44 5.44
CA GLY A 82 -12.20 12.36 5.61
C GLY A 82 -11.02 11.78 6.38
N LEU A 83 -11.22 10.73 7.18
CA LEU A 83 -10.19 10.08 7.96
C LEU A 83 -10.00 8.65 7.46
N PHE A 84 -8.78 8.31 7.09
CA PHE A 84 -8.37 6.98 6.71
C PHE A 84 -7.29 6.49 7.67
N ALA A 85 -7.47 5.29 8.22
CA ALA A 85 -6.57 4.67 9.16
C ALA A 85 -6.08 3.33 8.61
N TYR A 86 -4.77 3.15 8.55
CA TYR A 86 -4.15 1.90 8.10
C TYR A 86 -2.89 1.62 8.92
N GLY A 87 -2.80 0.48 9.59
CA GLY A 87 -1.56 0.09 10.28
C GLY A 87 -1.06 1.06 11.37
N LYS A 88 -1.95 1.85 11.98
CA LYS A 88 -1.67 2.98 12.92
C LYS A 88 -1.19 4.28 12.27
N ASP A 89 -1.08 4.32 10.94
CA ASP A 89 -0.92 5.55 10.18
C ASP A 89 -2.29 6.17 9.90
N LEU A 90 -2.34 7.50 9.93
CA LEU A 90 -3.56 8.28 9.75
C LEU A 90 -3.39 9.23 8.56
N LEU A 91 -4.39 9.25 7.70
CA LEU A 91 -4.55 10.26 6.66
C LEU A 91 -5.84 11.04 6.95
N TYR A 92 -5.74 12.36 7.07
CA TYR A 92 -6.89 13.24 7.22
C TYR A 92 -6.95 14.18 6.03
N GLU A 93 -8.07 14.16 5.30
CA GLU A 93 -8.26 14.95 4.07
C GLU A 93 -7.07 14.81 3.09
N TRP A 94 -6.58 13.57 2.96
CA TRP A 94 -5.43 13.20 2.12
C TRP A 94 -4.07 13.71 2.61
N VAL A 95 -4.01 14.31 3.80
CA VAL A 95 -2.78 14.76 4.46
C VAL A 95 -2.30 13.72 5.47
N TYR A 96 -1.01 13.38 5.41
CA TYR A 96 -0.39 12.46 6.36
C TYR A 96 -0.26 13.06 7.76
N LEU A 97 -0.78 12.36 8.76
CA LEU A 97 -0.72 12.73 10.17
C LEU A 97 0.30 11.85 10.90
N PRO A 98 1.51 12.36 11.19
CA PRO A 98 2.53 11.59 11.88
C PRO A 98 2.15 11.39 13.35
N VAL A 99 2.23 10.15 13.84
CA VAL A 99 2.02 9.81 15.26
C VAL A 99 3.33 10.03 16.05
N THR A 100 3.75 11.29 16.14
CA THR A 100 5.04 11.71 16.73
C THR A 100 5.12 11.42 18.23
N VAL A 101 4.02 11.60 18.97
CA VAL A 101 3.99 11.37 20.42
C VAL A 101 4.41 9.95 20.78
N LYS A 102 3.98 8.94 20.00
CA LYS A 102 4.37 7.53 20.17
C LYS A 102 5.87 7.30 19.90
N ARG A 103 6.50 8.14 19.08
CA ARG A 103 7.95 8.10 18.83
C ARG A 103 8.70 8.77 19.97
N CYS A 104 8.25 9.94 20.42
CA CYS A 104 8.83 10.65 21.56
C CYS A 104 8.73 9.84 22.86
N SER A 105 7.63 9.11 23.07
CA SER A 105 7.48 8.24 24.25
C SER A 105 8.48 7.08 24.29
N ARG A 106 9.20 6.81 23.20
CA ARG A 106 10.22 5.76 23.10
C ARG A 106 11.66 6.28 23.21
N ILE A 107 11.85 7.57 23.49
CA ILE A 107 13.18 8.17 23.61
C ILE A 107 14.01 7.48 24.72
N VAL A 108 13.36 7.04 25.80
CA VAL A 108 14.03 6.42 26.97
C VAL A 108 13.67 4.93 27.10
N SER A 109 12.79 4.39 26.25
CA SER A 109 12.37 3.00 26.40
C SER A 109 13.50 2.07 25.98
N ASP A 110 13.98 1.25 26.90
CA ASP A 110 14.85 0.14 26.59
C ASP A 110 14.24 -0.71 25.48
N VAL A 111 14.94 -0.80 24.36
CA VAL A 111 14.72 -1.91 23.44
C VAL A 111 15.23 -3.13 24.19
N ASN A 112 14.45 -4.21 24.24
CA ASN A 112 14.86 -5.45 24.90
C ASN A 112 16.31 -5.79 24.51
N ASP A 113 17.11 -6.16 25.52
CA ASP A 113 18.51 -6.62 25.38
C ASP A 113 19.56 -5.54 25.03
N VAL A 114 19.27 -4.26 25.22
CA VAL A 114 20.27 -3.18 25.06
C VAL A 114 20.70 -2.64 26.42
N PHE A 115 21.97 -2.83 26.77
CA PHE A 115 22.57 -2.15 27.91
C PHE A 115 22.70 -0.65 27.61
N HIS A 116 22.37 0.20 28.59
CA HIS A 116 22.51 1.64 28.45
C HIS A 116 23.98 2.03 28.21
N TRP A 117 24.31 2.41 26.97
CA TRP A 117 25.58 3.04 26.62
C TRP A 117 25.33 4.43 26.02
N LEU A 118 26.28 5.36 26.17
CA LEU A 118 26.13 6.77 25.73
C LEU A 118 25.81 6.91 24.23
N ALA A 119 26.35 6.02 23.38
CA ALA A 119 26.07 5.99 21.94
C ALA A 119 24.65 5.53 21.54
N VAL A 120 23.86 4.95 22.45
CA VAL A 120 22.46 4.55 22.22
C VAL A 120 21.49 5.64 22.69
N GLN A 121 21.92 6.51 23.62
CA GLN A 121 21.06 7.54 24.20
C GLN A 121 20.93 8.83 23.36
N PHE A 122 21.81 9.08 22.39
CA PHE A 122 21.83 10.34 21.60
C PHE A 122 21.74 10.12 20.08
N LYS A 123 20.87 9.22 19.63
CA LYS A 123 20.66 8.94 18.20
C LYS A 123 19.42 9.61 17.62
#